data_AF-D4TWX3-F1
#
_entry.id   AF-D4TWX3-F1
#
_cell.length_a   1.000
_cell.length_b   1.000
_cell.length_c   1.000
_cell.angle_alpha   90.00
_cell.angle_beta   90.00
_cell.angle_gamma   90.00
#
_symmetry.space_group_name_H-M   'P 1'
#
loop_
_entity.id
_entity.type
_entity.pdbx_description
1 polymer ?
#
loop_
_entity_poly.entity_id
_entity_poly.type
_entity_poly.pdbx_seq_one_letter_code
_entity_poly.pdbx_strand_id
1 'polypeptide(L)'
;QLASAAMACAHWGMRALRVNEASLYRRWLRAALKGRENPQKAADGSILFGDFSTRDPRRWSASEAELFPARSVPFEDITVRIPAAYDVVLTRGYGDYMRIPDPQDRVTHEPFHIIFGPNDPGPDAPEEAGA
;
A
#
# COMPACT_ATOMS: atom_id res chain seq x y z
N GLN A 1 -21.79 26.31 -25.78
CA GLN A 1 -21.03 26.16 -27.05
C GLN A 1 -19.52 26.11 -26.83
N LEU A 2 -18.94 27.03 -26.03
CA LEU A 2 -17.50 27.01 -25.68
C LEU A 2 -17.03 25.70 -25.03
N ALA A 3 -17.77 25.16 -24.06
CA ALA A 3 -17.42 23.89 -23.41
C ALA A 3 -17.37 22.71 -24.40
N SER A 4 -18.34 22.62 -25.31
CA SER A 4 -18.39 21.55 -26.32
C SER A 4 -17.22 21.62 -27.31
N ALA A 5 -16.84 22.83 -27.73
CA ALA A 5 -15.67 23.03 -28.59
C ALA A 5 -14.37 22.66 -27.87
N ALA A 6 -14.22 23.06 -26.59
CA ALA A 6 -13.06 22.70 -25.78
C ALA A 6 -12.93 21.18 -25.60
N MET A 7 -14.03 20.47 -25.32
CA MET A 7 -14.04 19.02 -25.19
C MET A 7 -13.71 18.31 -26.51
N ALA A 8 -14.21 18.81 -27.65
CA ALA A 8 -13.87 18.27 -28.95
C ALA A 8 -12.38 18.44 -29.28
N CYS A 9 -11.81 19.62 -29.01
CA CYS A 9 -10.37 19.87 -29.16
C CYS A 9 -9.55 18.93 -28.28
N ALA A 10 -9.93 18.74 -27.01
CA ALA A 10 -9.27 17.81 -26.11
C ALA A 10 -9.36 16.35 -26.62
N HIS A 11 -10.53 15.91 -27.08
CA HIS A 11 -10.74 14.57 -27.62
C HIS A 11 -9.86 14.29 -28.85
N TRP A 12 -9.91 15.18 -29.84
CA TRP A 12 -9.11 15.02 -31.07
C TRP A 12 -7.61 15.18 -30.81
N GLY A 13 -7.22 16.05 -29.88
CA GLY A 13 -5.84 16.15 -29.39
C GLY A 13 -5.35 14.84 -28.77
N MET A 14 -6.16 14.22 -27.89
CA MET A 14 -5.86 12.90 -27.31
C MET A 14 -5.74 11.82 -28.40
N ARG A 15 -6.63 11.80 -29.41
CA ARG A 15 -6.52 10.85 -30.53
C ARG A 15 -5.27 11.06 -31.37
N ALA A 16 -4.92 12.32 -31.68
CA ALA A 16 -3.72 12.65 -32.44
C ALA A 16 -2.45 12.22 -31.69
N LEU A 17 -2.41 12.41 -30.37
CA LEU A 17 -1.34 11.95 -29.50
C LEU A 17 -1.41 10.44 -29.16
N ARG A 18 -2.37 9.71 -29.74
CA ARG A 18 -2.64 8.28 -29.49
C ARG A 18 -2.83 7.94 -28.01
N VAL A 19 -3.37 8.87 -27.22
CA VAL A 19 -3.80 8.64 -25.84
C VAL A 19 -5.06 7.77 -25.89
N ASN A 20 -4.84 6.46 -25.87
CA ASN A 20 -5.88 5.44 -25.75
C ASN A 20 -5.58 4.54 -24.55
N GLU A 21 -6.58 3.75 -24.16
CA GLU A 21 -6.51 2.82 -23.03
C GLU A 21 -5.25 1.95 -23.08
N ALA A 22 -4.97 1.31 -24.22
CA ALA A 22 -3.80 0.47 -24.38
C ALA A 22 -2.47 1.23 -24.20
N SER A 23 -2.39 2.48 -24.66
CA SER A 23 -1.20 3.32 -24.47
C SER A 23 -0.99 3.73 -23.02
N LEU A 24 -2.08 4.06 -22.31
CA LEU A 24 -2.06 4.42 -20.89
C LEU A 24 -1.69 3.21 -20.06
N TYR A 25 -2.31 2.06 -20.32
CA TYR A 25 -1.98 0.79 -19.67
C TYR A 25 -0.52 0.42 -19.86
N ARG A 26 0.03 0.49 -21.08
CA ARG A 26 1.46 0.20 -21.31
C ARG A 26 2.38 1.14 -20.54
N ARG A 27 2.05 2.43 -20.44
CA ARG A 27 2.83 3.40 -19.68
C ARG A 27 2.77 3.12 -18.18
N TRP A 28 1.57 2.86 -17.68
CA TRP A 28 1.35 2.49 -16.28
C TRP A 28 2.09 1.19 -15.94
N LEU A 29 1.93 0.14 -16.76
CA LEU A 29 2.57 -1.16 -16.54
C LEU A 29 4.10 -1.04 -16.53
N ARG A 30 4.68 -0.27 -17.47
CA ARG A 30 6.12 0.01 -17.48
C ARG A 30 6.58 0.72 -16.21
N ALA A 31 5.80 1.68 -15.70
CA ALA A 31 6.11 2.35 -14.46
C ALA A 31 6.00 1.42 -13.25
N ALA A 32 4.93 0.63 -13.16
CA ALA A 32 4.70 -0.35 -12.10
C ALA A 32 5.79 -1.44 -12.07
N LEU A 33 6.30 -1.86 -13.23
CA LEU A 33 7.34 -2.87 -13.36
C LEU A 33 8.77 -2.32 -13.31
N LYS A 34 8.98 -1.02 -13.13
CA LYS A 34 10.32 -0.41 -13.12
C LYS A 34 11.25 -1.04 -12.07
N GLY A 35 10.69 -1.47 -10.93
CA GLY A 35 11.42 -2.18 -9.88
C GLY A 35 11.91 -3.58 -10.27
N ARG A 36 11.36 -4.19 -11.34
CA ARG A 36 11.82 -5.50 -11.85
C ARG A 36 13.15 -5.38 -12.59
N GLU A 37 13.31 -4.33 -13.40
CA GLU A 37 14.54 -4.08 -14.18
C GLU A 37 15.63 -3.45 -13.30
N ASN A 38 15.24 -2.57 -12.38
CA ASN A 38 16.15 -1.86 -11.48
C ASN A 38 15.69 -2.05 -10.02
N PRO A 39 15.88 -3.24 -9.44
CA PRO A 39 15.45 -3.52 -8.08
C PRO A 39 16.21 -2.64 -7.08
N GLN A 40 15.50 -2.24 -6.03
CA GLN A 40 16.17 -1.69 -4.85
C GLN A 40 16.95 -2.81 -4.18
N LYS A 41 18.13 -2.47 -3.67
CA LYS A 41 19.01 -3.42 -2.98
C LYS A 41 19.30 -2.96 -1.57
N ALA A 42 19.45 -3.90 -0.66
CA ALA A 42 19.99 -3.64 0.67
C ALA A 42 21.50 -3.36 0.60
N ALA A 43 22.10 -2.99 1.72
CA ALA A 43 23.53 -2.68 1.81
C ALA A 43 24.44 -3.86 1.43
N ASP A 44 23.97 -5.09 1.66
CA ASP A 44 24.65 -6.33 1.29
C ASP A 44 24.44 -6.73 -0.19
N GLY A 45 23.70 -5.92 -0.95
CA GLY A 45 23.41 -6.17 -2.36
C GLY A 45 22.21 -7.09 -2.63
N SER A 46 21.54 -7.61 -1.59
CA SER A 46 20.33 -8.41 -1.75
C SER A 46 19.18 -7.59 -2.34
N ILE A 47 18.35 -8.22 -3.17
CA ILE A 47 17.16 -7.57 -3.74
C ILE A 47 16.09 -7.43 -2.66
N LEU A 48 15.51 -6.23 -2.58
CA LEU A 48 14.40 -5.93 -1.69
C LEU A 48 13.06 -6.06 -2.40
N PHE A 49 12.14 -6.80 -1.80
CA PHE A 49 10.74 -6.78 -2.16
C PHE A 49 10.07 -5.55 -1.55
N GLY A 50 9.47 -4.71 -2.40
CA GLY A 50 8.82 -3.47 -2.01
C GLY A 50 7.53 -3.71 -1.22
N ASP A 51 7.35 -2.99 -0.12
CA ASP A 51 6.05 -2.86 0.54
C ASP A 51 5.55 -1.42 0.31
N PHE A 52 4.39 -1.26 -0.31
CA PHE A 52 3.80 0.05 -0.62
C PHE A 52 2.61 0.41 0.28
N SER A 53 2.42 -0.33 1.38
CA SER A 53 1.33 -0.12 2.34
C SER A 53 1.53 1.11 3.23
N THR A 54 2.74 1.66 3.28
CA THR A 54 3.08 2.82 4.12
C THR A 54 3.73 3.96 3.33
N ARG A 55 3.84 5.14 3.96
CA ARG A 55 4.51 6.31 3.38
C ARG A 55 6.03 6.14 3.22
N ASP A 56 6.62 5.18 3.94
CA ASP A 56 8.04 4.82 3.80
C ASP A 56 8.16 3.36 3.35
N PRO A 57 8.07 3.12 2.03
CA PRO A 57 8.03 1.77 1.50
C PRO A 57 9.33 0.99 1.73
N ARG A 58 10.47 1.68 1.90
CA ARG A 58 11.77 1.03 2.12
C ARG A 58 11.88 0.46 3.53
N ARG A 59 11.27 1.10 4.52
CA ARG A 59 11.28 0.63 5.92
C ARG A 59 10.67 -0.76 6.06
N TRP A 60 9.64 -1.04 5.28
CA TRP A 60 8.89 -2.30 5.30
C TRP A 60 9.28 -3.27 4.18
N SER A 61 10.14 -2.85 3.24
CA SER A 61 10.75 -3.77 2.29
C SER A 61 11.55 -4.84 2.99
N ALA A 62 11.60 -6.04 2.42
CA ALA A 62 12.37 -7.17 2.95
C ALA A 62 13.06 -7.96 1.83
N SER A 63 14.19 -8.57 2.15
CA SER A 63 14.87 -9.47 1.21
C SER A 63 14.21 -10.86 1.19
N GLU A 64 14.51 -11.65 0.18
CA GLU A 64 14.02 -13.04 0.11
C GLU A 64 14.47 -13.88 1.31
N ALA A 65 15.71 -13.70 1.76
CA ALA A 65 16.24 -14.39 2.92
C ALA A 65 15.58 -13.95 4.24
N GLU A 66 15.07 -12.72 4.32
CA GLU A 66 14.30 -12.26 5.48
C GLU A 66 12.89 -12.88 5.51
N LEU A 67 12.28 -13.12 4.35
CA LEU A 67 10.92 -13.64 4.23
C LEU A 67 10.85 -15.17 4.23
N PHE A 68 11.79 -15.84 3.54
CA PHE A 68 11.67 -17.25 3.19
C PHE A 68 12.91 -18.09 3.58
N PRO A 69 12.74 -19.39 3.85
CA PRO A 69 11.45 -20.07 4.00
C PRO A 69 10.71 -19.62 5.27
N ALA A 70 9.41 -19.38 5.14
CA ALA A 70 8.60 -18.95 6.27
C ALA A 70 8.58 -20.02 7.38
N ARG A 71 8.71 -19.57 8.63
CA ARG A 71 8.67 -20.42 9.83
C ARG A 71 7.24 -20.70 10.25
N SER A 72 6.93 -21.94 10.60
CA SER A 72 5.67 -22.28 11.24
C SER A 72 5.82 -22.16 12.76
N VAL A 73 4.97 -21.37 13.40
CA VAL A 73 4.98 -21.16 14.84
C VAL A 73 3.58 -21.34 15.44
N PRO A 74 3.45 -21.87 16.66
CA PRO A 74 2.17 -21.87 17.36
C PRO A 74 1.76 -20.43 17.71
N PHE A 75 0.49 -20.12 17.54
CA PHE A 75 -0.12 -18.88 17.97
C PHE A 75 -1.52 -19.21 18.49
N GLU A 76 -1.68 -19.13 19.81
CA GLU A 76 -2.88 -19.62 20.50
C GLU A 76 -3.20 -21.08 20.12
N ASP A 77 -4.40 -21.34 19.58
CA ASP A 77 -4.88 -22.64 19.15
C ASP A 77 -4.58 -22.95 17.67
N ILE A 78 -3.93 -22.03 16.95
CA ILE A 78 -3.57 -22.19 15.53
C ILE A 78 -2.06 -22.25 15.31
N THR A 79 -1.67 -22.59 14.08
CA THR A 79 -0.29 -22.48 13.60
C THR A 79 -0.23 -21.45 12.48
N VAL A 80 0.67 -20.47 12.62
CA VAL A 80 0.84 -19.40 11.64
C VAL A 80 2.21 -19.51 10.97
N ARG A 81 2.30 -19.01 9.73
CA ARG A 81 3.58 -18.88 9.01
C ARG A 81 4.07 -17.44 9.08
N ILE A 82 5.27 -17.26 9.61
CA ILE A 82 5.91 -15.96 9.78
C ILE A 82 7.22 -15.86 8.98
N PRO A 83 7.74 -14.66 8.69
CA PRO A 83 9.01 -14.48 7.98
C PRO A 83 10.18 -15.25 8.62
N ALA A 84 11.12 -15.70 7.79
CA ALA A 84 12.32 -16.42 8.21
C ALA A 84 13.18 -15.64 9.21
N ALA A 85 13.27 -14.32 9.05
CA ALA A 85 13.96 -13.40 9.94
C ALA A 85 12.98 -12.36 10.50
N TYR A 86 11.84 -12.81 11.03
CA TYR A 86 10.78 -11.93 11.54
C TYR A 86 11.28 -10.85 12.52
N ASP A 87 12.23 -11.18 13.39
CA ASP A 87 12.79 -10.26 14.38
C ASP A 87 13.50 -9.06 13.73
N VAL A 88 14.23 -9.30 12.62
CA VAL A 88 14.88 -8.23 11.84
C VAL A 88 13.83 -7.30 11.22
N VAL A 89 12.78 -7.88 10.65
CA VAL A 89 11.69 -7.12 10.01
C VAL A 89 10.92 -6.29 11.04
N LEU A 90 10.54 -6.89 12.17
CA LEU A 90 9.79 -6.21 13.23
C LEU A 90 10.63 -5.16 13.95
N THR A 91 11.91 -5.42 14.20
CA THR A 91 12.82 -4.42 14.78
C THR A 91 13.01 -3.24 13.84
N ARG A 92 13.18 -3.45 12.53
CA ARG A 92 13.26 -2.37 11.54
C ARG A 92 11.96 -1.56 11.45
N GLY A 93 10.82 -2.25 11.47
CA GLY A 93 9.49 -1.64 11.38
C GLY A 93 9.10 -0.86 12.61
N TYR A 94 9.26 -1.44 13.80
CA TYR A 94 8.69 -0.95 15.05
C TYR A 94 9.72 -0.50 16.10
N GLY A 95 11.01 -0.79 15.92
CA GLY A 95 12.06 -0.52 16.92
C GLY A 95 12.09 -1.61 17.99
N ASP A 96 12.14 -1.23 19.26
CA ASP A 96 12.12 -2.16 20.41
C ASP A 96 10.69 -2.71 20.64
N TYR A 97 10.21 -3.49 19.68
CA TYR A 97 8.81 -3.86 19.54
C TYR A 97 8.30 -4.86 20.59
N MET A 98 9.23 -5.52 21.29
CA MET A 98 8.92 -6.45 22.39
C MET A 98 8.79 -5.73 23.73
N ARG A 99 9.21 -4.45 23.82
CA ARG A 99 9.02 -3.62 25.00
C ARG A 99 7.66 -2.95 24.96
N ILE A 100 6.86 -3.17 26.00
CA ILE A 100 5.61 -2.41 26.19
C ILE A 100 5.99 -0.92 26.31
N PRO A 101 5.41 -0.01 25.50
CA PRO A 101 5.71 1.41 25.57
C PRO A 101 5.40 1.99 26.96
N ASP A 102 6.12 3.05 27.33
CA ASP A 102 5.84 3.80 28.55
C ASP A 102 4.41 4.38 28.48
N PRO A 103 3.66 4.50 29.60
CA PRO A 103 2.25 4.88 29.56
C PRO A 103 1.94 6.17 28.79
N GLN A 104 2.88 7.13 28.79
CA GLN A 104 2.74 8.40 28.06
C GLN A 104 2.93 8.24 26.53
N ASP A 105 3.63 7.20 26.09
CA ASP A 105 3.89 6.90 24.68
C ASP A 105 2.86 5.92 24.09
N ARG A 106 1.94 5.42 24.92
CA ARG A 106 0.87 4.53 24.49
C ARG A 106 -0.21 5.34 23.79
N VAL A 107 -0.16 5.34 22.47
CA VAL A 107 -1.24 5.87 21.63
C VAL A 107 -2.27 4.78 21.37
N THR A 108 -3.55 5.10 21.46
CA THR A 108 -4.59 4.25 20.90
C THR A 108 -4.67 4.54 19.40
N HIS A 109 -5.15 3.58 18.59
CA HIS A 109 -5.66 3.95 17.27
C HIS A 109 -6.83 4.90 17.52
N GLU A 110 -6.61 6.20 17.32
CA GLU A 110 -7.64 7.20 17.55
C GLU A 110 -8.81 6.87 16.61
N PRO A 111 -10.02 6.61 17.13
CA PRO A 111 -11.18 6.53 16.26
C PRO A 111 -11.35 7.91 15.64
N PHE A 112 -11.13 8.00 14.34
CA PHE A 112 -11.45 9.22 13.61
C PHE A 112 -12.95 9.44 13.70
N HIS A 113 -13.37 10.48 14.42
CA HIS A 113 -14.75 10.94 14.37
C HIS A 113 -14.99 11.63 13.03
N ILE A 114 -15.61 10.90 12.10
CA ILE A 114 -15.96 11.43 10.77
C ILE A 114 -17.19 12.33 10.92
N ILE A 115 -17.03 13.63 10.73
CA ILE A 115 -18.16 14.55 10.63
C ILE A 115 -18.54 14.64 9.15
N PHE A 116 -19.57 13.91 8.72
CA PHE A 116 -20.08 13.93 7.34
C PHE A 116 -20.83 15.23 6.99
N GLY A 117 -21.04 16.11 7.98
CA GLY A 117 -21.71 17.39 7.79
C GLY A 117 -23.18 17.20 7.38
N PRO A 118 -23.75 18.11 6.58
CA PRO A 118 -25.17 18.04 6.18
C PRO A 118 -25.57 16.78 5.39
N ASN A 119 -24.61 15.99 4.92
CA ASN A 119 -24.83 14.77 4.15
C ASN A 119 -24.56 13.50 4.99
N ASP A 120 -24.49 13.63 6.33
CA ASP A 120 -24.41 12.47 7.21
C ASP A 120 -25.65 11.59 7.00
N PRO A 121 -25.50 10.35 6.52
CA PRO A 121 -26.64 9.48 6.28
C PRO A 121 -27.34 9.10 7.60
N GLY A 122 -26.70 9.34 8.76
CA GLY A 122 -27.22 9.02 10.07
C GLY A 122 -27.25 7.51 10.34
N PRO A 123 -27.50 7.11 11.59
CA PRO A 123 -27.59 5.70 11.97
C PRO A 123 -28.81 4.97 11.37
N ASP A 124 -29.81 5.72 10.90
CA ASP A 124 -31.05 5.19 10.32
C ASP A 124 -31.00 5.09 8.78
N ALA A 125 -29.82 5.25 8.18
CA ALA A 125 -29.65 5.10 6.75
C ALA A 125 -30.09 3.68 6.32
N PRO A 126 -30.99 3.55 5.33
CA PRO A 126 -31.36 2.23 4.83
C PRO A 126 -30.09 1.55 4.30
N GLU A 127 -29.80 0.37 4.80
CA GLU A 127 -28.73 -0.49 4.31
C GLU A 127 -28.98 -0.66 2.80
N GLU A 128 -28.11 -0.10 1.95
CA GLU A 128 -28.21 -0.32 0.51
C GLU A 128 -28.08 -1.83 0.29
N ALA A 129 -29.20 -2.46 -0.08
CA ALA A 129 -29.24 -3.86 -0.45
C ALA A 129 -28.19 -4.10 -1.54
N GLY A 130 -27.13 -4.82 -1.17
CA GLY A 130 -25.97 -5.05 -2.02
C GLY A 130 -26.33 -5.53 -3.43
N ALA A 131 -25.66 -4.93 -4.41
CA ALA A 131 -25.61 -5.38 -5.79
C ALA A 131 -24.64 -6.56 -5.96
#